data_AF-A0A0L1JDU3-F1
#
_entry.id   AF-A0A0L1JDU3-F1
#
_cell.length_a   1.000
_cell.length_b   1.000
_cell.length_c   1.000
_cell.angle_alpha   90.00
_cell.angle_beta   90.00
_cell.angle_gamma   90.00
#
_symmetry.space_group_name_H-M   'P 1'
#
loop_
_entity.id
_entity.type
_entity.pdbx_description
1 polymer ?
#
loop_
_entity_poly.entity_id
_entity_poly.type
_entity_poly.pdbx_seq_one_letter_code
_entity_poly.pdbx_strand_id
1 'polypeptide(L)'
;MDASVHRGARSSIDRNYIVSISIDKSYLLGYQLWGVELSVTPGCLLNMDPNEEVGLEERLKSALWLAIGKIVDDETIKLGVNATPQFIGALTEMVWAQIETVSQDLESFAKHAGRSTVNVSDVMLLARRNEGLESILRAFVDQQREEET
;
A
#
# COMPACT_ATOMS: atom_id res chain seq x y z
N MET A 1 -18.87 49.13 -0.97
CA MET A 1 -17.66 48.82 -1.77
C MET A 1 -16.75 48.02 -0.85
N ASP A 2 -17.20 46.81 -0.50
CA ASP A 2 -16.83 45.52 -1.14
C ASP A 2 -15.34 45.21 -0.96
N ALA A 3 -14.97 44.25 -0.10
CA ALA A 3 -14.98 42.78 -0.28
C ALA A 3 -13.87 42.34 -1.27
N SER A 4 -13.04 41.31 -1.07
CA SER A 4 -13.07 40.17 -0.16
C SER A 4 -11.67 39.51 -0.14
N VAL A 5 -11.28 39.05 1.05
CA VAL A 5 -10.53 37.81 1.37
C VAL A 5 -10.09 36.94 0.19
N HIS A 6 -8.80 36.58 0.12
CA HIS A 6 -8.32 35.34 -0.49
C HIS A 6 -7.48 34.55 0.53
N ARG A 7 -8.14 33.59 1.19
CA ARG A 7 -7.53 32.57 2.04
C ARG A 7 -6.90 31.49 1.17
N GLY A 8 -5.76 30.96 1.62
CA GLY A 8 -5.02 29.89 0.97
C GLY A 8 -5.89 28.66 0.68
N ALA A 9 -5.77 28.17 -0.54
CA ALA A 9 -6.37 26.91 -0.97
C ALA A 9 -5.62 25.75 -0.30
N ARG A 10 -6.22 25.20 0.76
CA ARG A 10 -5.95 23.80 1.14
C ARG A 10 -6.57 22.95 0.04
N SER A 11 -5.74 22.28 -0.76
CA SER A 11 -6.22 21.32 -1.76
C SER A 11 -6.93 20.17 -1.03
N SER A 12 -8.24 20.06 -1.28
CA SER A 12 -9.05 18.91 -0.89
C SER A 12 -8.37 17.63 -1.36
N ILE A 13 -8.03 16.77 -0.41
CA ILE A 13 -7.67 15.39 -0.65
C ILE A 13 -8.96 14.69 -1.08
N ASP A 14 -9.06 14.33 -2.37
CA ASP A 14 -10.12 13.46 -2.87
C ASP A 14 -9.87 12.04 -2.33
N ARG A 15 -10.28 11.80 -1.07
CA ARG A 15 -10.25 10.51 -0.36
C ARG A 15 -11.27 9.52 -0.92
N ASN A 16 -11.14 9.14 -2.19
CA ASN A 16 -12.14 8.32 -2.87
C ASN A 16 -11.70 6.88 -3.22
N TYR A 17 -10.53 6.44 -2.75
CA TYR A 17 -10.08 5.06 -2.92
C TYR A 17 -9.45 4.54 -1.62
N ILE A 18 -10.03 3.50 -1.03
CA ILE A 18 -9.43 2.73 0.07
C ILE A 18 -9.04 1.37 -0.50
N VAL A 19 -7.76 1.01 -0.37
CA VAL A 19 -7.29 -0.37 -0.56
C VAL A 19 -7.58 -1.13 0.73
N SER A 20 -8.65 -1.93 0.74
CA SER A 20 -8.97 -2.80 1.88
C SER A 20 -8.16 -4.10 1.78
N ILE A 21 -7.20 -4.29 2.68
CA ILE A 21 -6.51 -5.57 2.89
C ILE A 21 -7.38 -6.41 3.82
N SER A 22 -8.10 -7.40 3.29
CA SER A 22 -8.84 -8.38 4.10
C SER A 22 -7.99 -9.65 4.23
N ILE A 23 -7.54 -9.96 5.44
CA ILE A 23 -6.85 -11.21 5.77
C ILE A 23 -7.92 -12.21 6.19
N ASP A 24 -8.42 -13.01 5.25
CA ASP A 24 -9.41 -14.03 5.56
C ASP A 24 -8.77 -15.27 6.19
N LYS A 25 -9.39 -15.78 7.26
CA LYS A 25 -8.86 -16.86 8.08
C LYS A 25 -9.71 -18.10 7.85
N SER A 26 -9.30 -18.95 6.91
CA SER A 26 -9.93 -20.26 6.71
C SER A 26 -9.07 -21.35 7.34
N TYR A 27 -9.49 -21.79 8.53
CA TYR A 27 -8.97 -23.00 9.16
C TYR A 27 -9.69 -24.20 8.55
N LEU A 28 -8.98 -25.05 7.81
CA LEU A 28 -9.20 -26.50 7.76
C LEU A 28 -8.08 -27.17 6.95
N LEU A 29 -7.36 -28.05 7.66
CA LEU A 29 -6.31 -28.99 7.22
C LEU A 29 -5.00 -28.33 6.76
N GLY A 30 -3.99 -28.50 7.61
CA GLY A 30 -2.69 -27.85 7.56
C GLY A 30 -1.94 -27.98 6.24
N TYR A 31 -0.88 -27.17 6.14
CA TYR A 31 -0.05 -26.84 4.98
C TYR A 31 -0.57 -25.60 4.22
N GLN A 32 0.05 -24.47 4.57
CA GLN A 32 -0.37 -23.12 4.22
C GLN A 32 0.17 -22.70 2.85
N LEU A 33 -0.71 -22.72 1.85
CA LEU A 33 -0.51 -22.11 0.52
C LEU A 33 -1.21 -20.75 0.53
N TRP A 34 -0.49 -19.67 0.21
CA TRP A 34 -1.07 -18.32 0.13
C TRP A 34 -1.51 -18.03 -1.30
N GLY A 35 -2.82 -17.84 -1.52
CA GLY A 35 -3.40 -17.24 -2.72
C GLY A 35 -3.97 -15.86 -2.39
N VAL A 36 -3.67 -14.86 -3.22
CA VAL A 36 -4.19 -13.49 -3.12
C VAL A 36 -5.37 -13.37 -4.09
N GLU A 37 -6.55 -13.00 -3.60
CA GLU A 37 -7.73 -12.77 -4.46
C GLU A 37 -8.28 -11.34 -4.26
N LEU A 38 -8.42 -10.61 -5.37
CA LEU A 38 -8.84 -9.20 -5.41
C LEU A 38 -10.34 -9.13 -5.69
N SER A 39 -11.13 -8.45 -4.85
CA SER A 39 -12.54 -8.11 -5.18
C SER A 39 -12.86 -6.65 -4.92
N VAL A 40 -13.59 -6.03 -5.86
CA VAL A 40 -14.00 -4.62 -5.86
C VAL A 40 -15.51 -4.56 -5.66
N THR A 41 -15.99 -3.92 -4.58
CA THR A 41 -17.43 -3.62 -4.39
C THR A 41 -17.69 -2.11 -4.39
N PRO A 42 -18.64 -1.61 -5.20
CA PRO A 42 -18.95 -0.18 -5.22
C PRO A 42 -20.04 0.20 -4.19
N GLY A 43 -19.83 1.32 -3.49
CA GLY A 43 -20.91 2.20 -3.06
C GLY A 43 -21.46 2.05 -1.64
N CYS A 44 -20.67 2.39 -0.61
CA CYS A 44 -21.19 2.76 0.72
C CYS A 44 -20.17 3.71 1.41
N LEU A 45 -20.11 4.98 1.02
CA LEU A 45 -19.25 5.95 1.72
C LEU A 45 -19.98 7.30 1.86
N LEU A 46 -20.94 7.35 2.78
CA LEU A 46 -21.36 8.61 3.39
C LEU A 46 -21.43 8.40 4.90
N ASN A 47 -20.44 8.98 5.57
CA ASN A 47 -20.24 9.04 7.03
C ASN A 47 -19.62 7.79 7.66
N MET A 48 -18.32 7.60 7.42
CA MET A 48 -17.50 6.78 8.32
C MET A 48 -17.20 7.62 9.55
N ASP A 49 -17.58 7.14 10.73
CA ASP A 49 -17.38 7.88 11.99
C ASP A 49 -15.87 8.06 12.23
N PRO A 50 -15.39 9.21 12.75
CA PRO A 50 -13.95 9.45 12.97
C PRO A 50 -13.29 8.37 13.85
N ASN A 51 -14.08 7.77 14.74
CA ASN A 51 -13.63 6.67 15.60
C ASN A 51 -13.42 5.35 14.83
N GLU A 52 -14.18 5.12 13.76
CA GLU A 52 -14.00 3.96 12.88
C GLU A 52 -12.78 4.12 11.96
N GLU A 53 -12.47 5.35 11.53
CA GLU A 53 -11.25 5.66 10.76
C GLU A 53 -9.99 5.37 11.59
N VAL A 54 -9.96 5.82 12.86
CA VAL A 54 -8.87 5.52 13.80
C VAL A 54 -8.77 4.01 14.05
N GLY A 55 -9.89 3.32 14.28
CA GLY A 55 -9.90 1.88 14.48
C GLY A 55 -9.42 1.09 13.25
N LEU A 56 -9.71 1.57 12.03
CA LEU A 56 -9.20 0.97 10.80
C LEU A 56 -7.68 1.20 10.66
N GLU A 57 -7.20 2.41 10.92
CA GLU A 57 -5.78 2.73 10.88
C GLU A 57 -4.98 1.84 11.83
N GLU A 58 -5.41 1.70 13.09
CA GLU A 58 -4.76 0.85 14.09
C GLU A 58 -4.70 -0.62 13.63
N ARG A 59 -5.77 -1.12 13.02
CA ARG A 59 -5.82 -2.49 12.48
C ARG A 59 -4.86 -2.69 11.32
N LEU A 60 -4.79 -1.73 10.39
CA LEU A 60 -3.88 -1.79 9.24
C LEU A 60 -2.43 -1.68 9.69
N LYS A 61 -2.11 -0.76 10.62
CA LYS A 61 -0.76 -0.64 11.21
C LYS A 61 -0.36 -1.90 11.96
N SER A 62 -1.28 -2.52 12.70
CA SER A 62 -1.02 -3.79 13.40
C SER A 62 -0.73 -4.93 12.43
N ALA A 63 -1.48 -5.02 11.32
CA ALA A 63 -1.23 -6.01 10.27
C ALA A 63 0.12 -5.78 9.58
N LEU A 64 0.46 -4.51 9.32
CA LEU A 64 1.74 -4.13 8.74
C LEU A 64 2.91 -4.49 9.66
N TRP A 65 2.81 -4.20 10.96
CA TRP A 65 3.81 -4.56 11.96
C TRP A 65 4.08 -6.07 11.98
N LEU A 66 3.02 -6.89 11.92
CA LEU A 66 3.15 -8.34 11.86
C LEU A 66 3.84 -8.82 10.57
N ALA A 67 3.50 -8.23 9.43
CA ALA A 67 4.12 -8.59 8.15
C ALA A 67 5.61 -8.21 8.12
N ILE A 68 5.95 -7.01 8.60
CA ILE A 68 7.34 -6.53 8.69
C ILE A 68 8.13 -7.38 9.67
N GLY A 69 7.55 -7.74 10.83
CA GLY A 69 8.19 -8.63 11.80
C GLY A 69 8.65 -9.93 11.16
N LYS A 70 7.80 -10.58 10.36
CA LYS A 70 8.16 -11.82 9.64
C LYS A 70 9.30 -11.60 8.63
N ILE A 71 9.25 -10.54 7.84
CA ILE A 71 10.30 -10.23 6.86
C ILE A 71 11.63 -9.98 7.58
N VAL A 72 11.60 -9.23 8.69
CA VAL A 72 12.78 -8.95 9.50
C VAL A 72 13.31 -10.23 10.16
N ASP A 73 12.45 -11.10 10.68
CA ASP A 73 12.85 -12.39 11.25
C ASP A 73 13.56 -13.25 10.20
N ASP A 74 13.00 -13.38 9.00
CA ASP A 74 13.59 -14.14 7.89
C ASP A 74 14.97 -13.62 7.48
N GLU A 75 15.15 -12.29 7.44
CA GLU A 75 16.45 -11.67 7.10
C GLU A 75 17.46 -11.76 8.25
N THR A 76 17.02 -11.59 9.49
CA THR A 76 17.91 -11.62 10.66
C THR A 76 18.45 -13.02 10.93
N ILE A 77 17.70 -14.07 10.63
CA ILE A 77 18.18 -15.46 10.61
C ILE A 77 19.38 -15.62 9.66
N LYS A 78 19.28 -15.07 8.44
CA LYS A 78 20.37 -15.16 7.44
C LYS A 78 21.61 -14.40 7.87
N LEU A 79 21.41 -13.28 8.57
CA LEU A 79 22.47 -12.41 9.06
C LEU A 79 23.08 -12.87 10.40
N GLY A 80 22.45 -13.81 11.10
CA GLY A 80 22.89 -14.28 12.42
C GLY A 80 22.77 -13.21 13.52
N VAL A 81 21.82 -12.28 13.36
CA VAL A 81 21.56 -11.19 14.32
C VAL A 81 20.11 -11.25 14.80
N ASN A 82 19.74 -10.42 15.78
CA ASN A 82 18.36 -10.26 16.22
C ASN A 82 17.91 -8.81 16.00
N ALA A 83 16.65 -8.61 15.60
CA ALA A 83 16.04 -7.30 15.57
C ALA A 83 15.40 -6.93 16.91
N THR A 84 15.49 -5.65 17.27
CA THR A 84 14.79 -5.14 18.45
C THR A 84 13.34 -4.78 18.11
N PRO A 85 12.41 -4.84 19.08
CA PRO A 85 11.03 -4.39 18.86
C PRO A 85 10.96 -2.91 18.41
N GLN A 86 11.88 -2.08 18.88
CA GLN A 86 11.98 -0.66 18.49
C GLN A 86 12.41 -0.51 17.03
N PHE A 87 13.31 -1.36 16.54
CA PHE A 87 13.70 -1.38 15.12
C PHE A 87 12.52 -1.75 14.23
N ILE A 88 11.78 -2.80 14.59
CA ILE A 88 10.57 -3.24 13.87
C ILE A 88 9.51 -2.13 13.88
N GLY A 89 9.31 -1.46 15.03
CA GLY A 89 8.40 -0.32 15.14
C GLY A 89 8.79 0.86 14.25
N ALA A 90 10.07 1.25 14.26
CA ALA A 90 10.57 2.33 13.42
C ALA A 90 10.46 2.00 11.91
N LEU A 91 10.74 0.74 11.54
CA LEU A 91 10.58 0.26 10.16
C LEU A 91 9.10 0.26 9.75
N THR A 92 8.19 -0.07 10.67
CA THR A 92 6.74 -0.02 10.42
C THR A 92 6.26 1.38 10.10
N GLU A 93 6.65 2.38 10.89
CA GLU A 93 6.28 3.78 10.63
C GLU A 93 6.93 4.31 9.33
N MET A 94 8.15 3.88 9.01
CA MET A 94 8.81 4.23 7.75
C MET A 94 8.03 3.67 6.54
N VAL A 95 7.65 2.40 6.58
CA VAL A 95 6.88 1.76 5.50
C VAL A 95 5.48 2.37 5.39
N TRP A 96 4.85 2.71 6.52
CA TRP A 96 3.57 3.40 6.53
C TRP A 96 3.62 4.74 5.78
N ALA A 97 4.62 5.59 6.08
CA ALA A 97 4.83 6.85 5.37
C ALA A 97 5.15 6.65 3.88
N GLN A 98 5.88 5.57 3.55
CA GLN A 98 6.16 5.22 2.16
C GLN A 98 4.90 4.81 1.39
N ILE A 99 3.99 4.06 2.02
CA ILE A 99 2.70 3.67 1.42
C ILE A 99 1.87 4.92 1.08
N GLU A 100 1.81 5.90 1.97
CA GLU A 100 1.11 7.16 1.71
C GLU A 100 1.67 7.87 0.48
N THR A 101 3.00 8.01 0.40
CA THR A 101 3.68 8.65 -0.73
C THR A 101 3.46 7.90 -2.03
N VAL A 102 3.66 6.58 -2.02
CA VAL A 102 3.49 5.71 -3.20
C VAL A 102 2.06 5.75 -3.72
N SER A 103 1.07 5.73 -2.83
CA SER A 103 -0.35 5.76 -3.22
C SER A 103 -0.70 7.06 -3.95
N GLN A 104 -0.22 8.20 -3.45
CA GLN A 104 -0.43 9.52 -4.08
C GLN A 104 0.25 9.63 -5.44
N ASP A 105 1.47 9.10 -5.57
CA ASP A 105 2.21 9.07 -6.83
C ASP A 105 1.49 8.22 -7.87
N LEU A 106 1.07 7.00 -7.51
CA LEU A 106 0.35 6.09 -8.40
C LEU A 106 -0.98 6.68 -8.89
N GLU A 107 -1.75 7.30 -7.99
CA GLU A 107 -2.99 7.99 -8.36
C GLU A 107 -2.70 9.15 -9.34
N SER A 108 -1.67 9.93 -9.06
CA SER A 108 -1.27 11.07 -9.91
C SER A 108 -0.83 10.61 -11.30
N PHE A 109 -0.10 9.50 -11.41
CA PHE A 109 0.31 8.93 -12.69
C PHE A 109 -0.86 8.41 -13.51
N ALA A 110 -1.81 7.69 -12.89
CA ALA A 110 -3.01 7.24 -13.55
C ALA A 110 -3.85 8.43 -14.06
N LYS A 111 -4.06 9.45 -13.21
CA LYS A 111 -4.78 10.69 -13.58
C LYS A 111 -4.10 11.44 -14.71
N HIS A 112 -2.77 11.54 -14.70
CA HIS A 112 -2.01 12.19 -15.77
C HIS A 112 -2.20 11.50 -17.13
N ALA A 113 -2.39 10.18 -17.13
CA ALA A 113 -2.71 9.39 -18.32
C ALA A 113 -4.21 9.36 -18.67
N GLY A 114 -5.05 10.15 -17.99
CA GLY A 114 -6.51 10.18 -18.21
C GLY A 114 -7.25 8.95 -17.70
N ARG A 115 -6.65 8.16 -16.79
CA ARG A 115 -7.22 6.94 -16.22
C ARG A 115 -7.64 7.15 -14.76
N SER A 116 -8.66 6.41 -14.33
CA SER A 116 -9.08 6.31 -12.92
C SER A 116 -8.59 5.03 -12.24
N THR A 117 -7.95 4.14 -13.00
CA THR A 117 -7.47 2.84 -12.51
C THR A 117 -5.96 2.75 -12.74
N VAL A 118 -5.23 2.45 -11.67
CA VAL A 118 -3.78 2.23 -11.66
C VAL A 118 -3.46 0.94 -12.40
N ASN A 119 -2.39 0.94 -13.19
CA ASN A 119 -1.90 -0.23 -13.92
C ASN A 119 -0.37 -0.40 -13.76
N VAL A 120 0.17 -1.44 -14.41
CA VAL A 120 1.60 -1.75 -14.36
C VAL A 120 2.48 -0.59 -14.81
N SER A 121 2.05 0.21 -15.80
CA SER A 121 2.86 1.34 -16.28
C SER A 121 3.05 2.44 -15.24
N ASP A 122 2.08 2.64 -14.33
CA ASP A 122 2.19 3.61 -13.24
C ASP A 122 3.23 3.15 -12.21
N VAL A 123 3.24 1.85 -11.89
CA VAL A 123 4.23 1.24 -10.99
C VAL A 123 5.64 1.28 -11.59
N MET A 124 5.75 1.03 -12.91
CA MET A 124 7.03 1.19 -13.61
C MET A 124 7.53 2.63 -13.59
N LEU A 125 6.63 3.62 -13.68
CA LEU A 125 7.01 5.02 -13.60
C LEU A 125 7.50 5.41 -12.20
N LEU A 126 6.97 4.77 -11.15
CA LEU A 126 7.43 4.96 -9.78
C LEU A 126 8.88 4.48 -9.59
N ALA A 127 9.26 3.36 -10.21
CA ALA A 127 10.60 2.77 -10.09
C ALA A 127 11.69 3.49 -10.92
N ARG A 128 11.32 4.42 -11.81
CA ARG A 128 12.21 5.03 -12.84
C ARG A 128 13.52 5.66 -12.34
N ARG A 129 13.63 5.99 -11.05
CA ARG A 129 14.81 6.62 -10.45
C ARG A 129 15.76 5.60 -9.79
N ASN A 130 15.37 4.34 -9.77
CA ASN A 130 16.15 3.26 -9.19
C ASN A 130 16.21 2.12 -10.21
N GLU A 131 17.28 2.12 -11.01
CA GLU A 131 17.48 1.15 -12.11
C GLU A 131 17.44 -0.30 -11.61
N GLY A 132 17.96 -0.58 -10.41
CA GLY A 132 17.92 -1.91 -9.81
C GLY A 132 16.50 -2.36 -9.47
N LEU A 133 15.71 -1.49 -8.84
CA LEU A 133 14.30 -1.75 -8.56
C LEU A 133 13.48 -1.91 -9.84
N GLU A 134 13.73 -1.03 -10.82
CA GLU A 134 13.06 -1.09 -12.12
C GLU A 134 13.33 -2.42 -12.82
N SER A 135 14.59 -2.88 -12.82
CA SER A 135 14.97 -4.17 -13.41
C SER A 135 14.27 -5.34 -12.74
N ILE A 136 14.19 -5.36 -11.40
CA ILE A 136 13.52 -6.44 -10.65
C ILE A 136 12.02 -6.47 -10.98
N LEU A 137 11.37 -5.29 -11.00
CA LEU A 137 9.94 -5.20 -11.32
C LEU A 137 9.63 -5.58 -12.76
N ARG A 138 10.51 -5.24 -13.72
CA ARG A 138 10.38 -5.68 -15.12
C ARG A 138 10.41 -7.19 -15.23
N ALA A 139 11.41 -7.83 -14.62
CA ALA A 139 11.53 -9.28 -14.62
C ALA A 139 10.29 -9.97 -14.02
N PHE A 140 9.75 -9.41 -12.91
CA PHE A 140 8.53 -9.92 -12.30
C PHE A 140 7.31 -9.80 -13.23
N VAL A 141 7.12 -8.65 -13.89
CA VAL A 141 6.02 -8.42 -14.83
C VAL A 141 6.10 -9.37 -16.03
N ASP A 142 7.31 -9.57 -16.57
CA ASP A 142 7.50 -10.46 -17.71
C ASP A 142 7.19 -11.93 -17.32
N GLN A 143 7.61 -12.37 -16.13
CA GLN A 143 7.24 -13.70 -15.61
C GLN A 143 5.72 -13.87 -15.48
N GLN A 144 5.01 -12.88 -14.93
CA GLN A 144 3.55 -12.95 -14.77
C GLN A 144 2.82 -13.08 -16.13
N ARG A 145 3.33 -12.43 -17.18
CA ARG A 145 2.76 -12.54 -18.53
C ARG A 145 2.96 -13.91 -19.15
N GLU A 146 4.11 -14.54 -18.88
CA GLU A 146 4.40 -15.90 -19.34
C GLU A 146 3.49 -16.93 -18.64
N GLU A 147 3.19 -16.74 -17.35
CA GLU A 147 2.29 -17.63 -16.59
C GLU A 147 0.83 -17.55 -17.05
N GLU A 148 0.42 -16.43 -17.65
CA GLU A 148 -0.94 -16.22 -18.19
C GLU A 148 -1.14 -16.80 -19.61
N THR A 149 -0.06 -17.23 -20.30
CA THR A 149 -0.09 -17.68 -21.70
C THR A 149 -0.09 -19.21 -21.82
#